data_AF-A0A7W2CZZ9-F1
#
_entry.id   AF-A0A7W2CZZ9-F1
#
_cell.length_a   1.000
_cell.length_b   1.000
_cell.length_c   1.000
_cell.angle_alpha   90.00
_cell.angle_beta   90.00
_cell.angle_gamma   90.00
#
_symmetry.space_group_name_H-M   'P 1'
#
loop_
_entity.id
_entity.type
_entity.pdbx_description
1 polymer ?
#
loop_
_entity_poly.entity_id
_entity_poly.type
_entity_poly.pdbx_seq_one_letter_code
_entity_poly.pdbx_strand_id
1 'polypeptide(L)'
;MQRHKLRTAVTLCAAAALAAVAPASTSAGASSPTPDPDPVLVDCFFDPQVRPDDFILACGDGNNRLVDLRWSSWGPAVAEARGVDLVNDCRPYCAVGKFHAYPVTVKLDRPEPWEKDPDQDHYTRMRLVYTDDKPAQADKEETFKLWD
;
A
#
# COMPACT_ATOMS: atom_id res chain seq x y z
N MET A 1 -26.93 100.63 -16.15
CA MET A 1 -27.33 100.06 -17.45
C MET A 1 -27.14 98.54 -17.39
N GLN A 2 -27.97 97.82 -18.15
CA GLN A 2 -27.96 96.37 -18.41
C GLN A 2 -28.30 95.35 -17.30
N ARG A 3 -29.55 94.89 -17.41
CA ARG A 3 -30.10 93.59 -17.00
C ARG A 3 -29.28 92.43 -17.60
N HIS A 4 -29.28 91.25 -16.99
CA HIS A 4 -29.72 90.00 -17.65
C HIS A 4 -30.05 88.92 -16.60
N LYS A 5 -31.07 88.12 -16.91
CA LYS A 5 -31.85 87.23 -16.05
C LYS A 5 -31.35 85.77 -16.10
N LEU A 6 -31.63 85.05 -15.00
CA LEU A 6 -32.09 83.64 -14.87
C LEU A 6 -31.13 82.47 -15.21
N ARG A 7 -31.03 81.51 -14.25
CA ARG A 7 -31.43 80.07 -14.30
C ARG A 7 -30.63 79.26 -13.24
N THR A 8 -31.27 78.71 -12.19
CA THR A 8 -31.58 77.26 -11.94
C THR A 8 -30.35 76.33 -12.04
N ALA A 9 -30.06 75.32 -11.19
CA ALA A 9 -30.75 74.64 -10.10
C ALA A 9 -29.73 73.80 -9.27
N VAL A 10 -30.06 73.57 -7.99
CA VAL A 10 -29.98 72.34 -7.17
C VAL A 10 -28.93 71.26 -7.53
N THR A 11 -28.13 70.84 -6.54
CA THR A 11 -28.03 69.41 -6.14
C THR A 11 -27.32 69.24 -4.79
N LEU A 12 -28.11 68.82 -3.80
CA LEU A 12 -27.66 68.31 -2.50
C LEU A 12 -27.43 66.80 -2.66
N CYS A 13 -26.22 66.29 -2.39
CA CYS A 13 -25.99 64.86 -2.22
C CYS A 13 -25.42 64.61 -0.82
N ALA A 14 -26.27 64.05 0.05
CA ALA A 14 -25.89 63.53 1.35
C ALA A 14 -25.16 62.18 1.17
N ALA A 15 -23.97 62.05 1.75
CA ALA A 15 -23.23 60.80 1.80
C ALA A 15 -23.66 60.00 3.05
N ALA A 16 -24.31 58.85 2.85
CA ALA A 16 -24.56 57.86 3.89
C ALA A 16 -23.38 56.88 3.94
N ALA A 17 -22.68 56.81 5.07
CA ALA A 17 -21.62 55.83 5.31
C ALA A 17 -22.24 54.50 5.80
N LEU A 18 -22.05 53.42 5.03
CA LEU A 18 -22.32 52.05 5.48
C LEU A 18 -21.04 51.46 6.08
N ALA A 19 -21.08 51.13 7.38
CA ALA A 19 -20.04 50.33 8.03
C ALA A 19 -20.23 48.85 7.63
N ALA A 20 -19.25 48.30 6.91
CA ALA A 20 -19.20 46.88 6.58
C ALA A 20 -18.63 46.08 7.76
N VAL A 21 -19.45 45.20 8.36
CA VAL A 21 -18.98 44.18 9.29
C VAL A 21 -18.36 43.04 8.49
N ALA A 22 -17.06 42.78 8.68
CA ALA A 22 -16.39 41.64 8.08
C ALA A 22 -16.68 40.37 8.88
N PRO A 23 -17.09 39.25 8.26
CA PRO A 23 -17.19 37.98 8.97
C PRO A 23 -15.79 37.41 9.23
N ALA A 24 -15.48 37.13 10.50
CA ALA A 24 -14.29 36.38 10.87
C ALA A 24 -14.44 34.93 10.39
N SER A 25 -13.62 34.51 9.42
CA SER A 25 -13.56 33.13 8.97
C SER A 25 -12.83 32.28 10.01
N THR A 26 -13.58 31.51 10.79
CA THR A 26 -13.03 30.41 11.59
C THR A 26 -12.67 29.26 10.65
N SER A 27 -11.40 29.15 10.28
CA SER A 27 -10.86 27.97 9.62
C SER A 27 -10.83 26.81 10.60
N ALA A 28 -11.85 25.96 10.58
CA ALA A 28 -11.81 24.64 11.20
C ALA A 28 -10.73 23.83 10.46
N GLY A 29 -9.62 23.52 11.14
CA GLY A 29 -8.61 22.62 10.61
C GLY A 29 -9.24 21.25 10.39
N ALA A 30 -9.37 20.85 9.13
CA ALA A 30 -9.73 19.48 8.79
C ALA A 30 -8.56 18.58 9.20
N SER A 31 -8.74 17.78 10.25
CA SER A 31 -7.85 16.66 10.54
C SER A 31 -7.99 15.65 9.41
N SER A 32 -6.97 15.53 8.55
CA SER A 32 -6.91 14.42 7.60
C SER A 32 -6.79 13.11 8.39
N PRO A 33 -7.54 12.06 8.03
CA PRO A 33 -7.32 10.75 8.64
C PRO A 33 -5.89 10.30 8.34
N THR A 34 -5.20 9.80 9.37
CA THR A 34 -3.93 9.08 9.18
C THR A 34 -4.26 7.85 8.32
N PRO A 35 -3.48 7.58 7.25
CA PRO A 35 -3.63 6.32 6.51
C PRO A 35 -3.47 5.14 7.47
N ASP A 36 -4.32 4.12 7.33
CA ASP A 36 -4.12 2.85 8.03
C ASP A 36 -2.73 2.28 7.71
N PRO A 37 -2.09 1.56 8.65
CA PRO A 37 -0.81 0.94 8.38
C PRO A 37 -0.93 -0.04 7.21
N ASP A 38 0.12 -0.15 6.39
CA ASP A 38 0.13 -1.14 5.32
C ASP A 38 0.04 -2.57 5.90
N PRO A 39 -0.61 -3.51 5.19
CA PRO A 39 -0.67 -4.89 5.61
C PRO A 39 0.72 -5.52 5.76
N VAL A 40 0.84 -6.49 6.66
CA VAL A 40 2.07 -7.24 6.89
C VAL A 40 2.07 -8.57 6.14
N LEU A 41 3.25 -9.14 5.95
CA LEU A 41 3.41 -10.55 5.61
C LEU A 41 3.79 -11.30 6.90
N VAL A 42 2.95 -12.24 7.33
CA VAL A 42 3.19 -13.00 8.57
C VAL A 42 4.05 -14.21 8.26
N ASP A 43 5.13 -14.42 9.01
CA ASP A 43 6.02 -15.56 8.83
C ASP A 43 5.55 -16.83 9.57
N CYS A 44 6.30 -17.92 9.41
CA CYS A 44 5.99 -19.23 10.01
C CYS A 44 5.95 -19.21 11.55
N PHE A 45 6.53 -18.19 12.19
CA PHE A 45 6.57 -18.01 13.64
C PHE A 45 5.51 -17.04 14.14
N PHE A 46 4.64 -16.56 13.25
CA PHE A 46 3.66 -15.52 13.51
C PHE A 46 4.28 -14.15 13.78
N ASP A 47 5.49 -13.91 13.26
CA ASP A 47 6.10 -12.59 13.32
C ASP A 47 5.69 -11.77 12.09
N PRO A 48 5.11 -10.57 12.27
CA PRO A 48 4.69 -9.71 11.17
C PRO A 48 5.89 -9.02 10.52
N GLN A 49 6.00 -9.12 9.19
CA GLN A 49 7.11 -8.57 8.41
C GLN A 49 6.62 -7.54 7.39
N VAL A 50 7.38 -6.44 7.26
CA VAL A 50 7.21 -5.46 6.18
C VAL A 50 8.42 -5.54 5.27
N ARG A 51 8.19 -5.87 4.00
CA ARG A 51 9.22 -5.98 2.95
C ARG A 51 10.41 -6.87 3.34
N PRO A 52 10.18 -8.13 3.79
CA PRO A 52 11.29 -9.01 4.15
C PRO A 52 12.15 -9.35 2.92
N ASP A 53 13.44 -9.58 3.14
CA ASP A 53 14.38 -9.99 2.08
C ASP A 53 14.29 -11.49 1.76
N ASP A 54 13.73 -12.29 2.66
CA ASP A 54 13.48 -13.73 2.52
C ASP A 54 12.16 -14.15 3.17
N PHE A 55 11.61 -15.29 2.74
CA PHE A 55 10.37 -15.83 3.28
C PHE A 55 10.30 -17.35 3.11
N ILE A 56 9.99 -18.09 4.17
CA ILE A 56 9.85 -19.55 4.12
C ILE A 56 8.43 -19.90 3.66
N LEU A 57 8.31 -20.66 2.56
CA LEU A 57 7.02 -21.15 2.06
C LEU A 57 6.65 -22.50 2.67
N ALA A 58 7.64 -23.36 2.93
CA ALA A 58 7.44 -24.67 3.53
C ALA A 58 7.81 -24.66 5.02
N CYS A 59 6.93 -24.13 5.88
CA CYS A 59 7.21 -23.96 7.31
C CYS A 59 7.60 -25.24 8.07
N GLY A 60 7.13 -26.42 7.62
CA GLY A 60 7.35 -27.68 8.31
C GLY A 60 8.75 -28.26 8.15
N ASP A 61 9.37 -28.11 6.97
CA ASP A 61 10.64 -28.76 6.64
C ASP A 61 11.68 -27.83 5.98
N GLY A 62 11.30 -26.58 5.67
CA GLY A 62 12.16 -25.57 5.07
C GLY A 62 12.60 -25.88 3.64
N ASN A 63 11.93 -26.80 2.94
CA ASN A 63 12.36 -27.27 1.62
C ASN A 63 12.06 -26.30 0.47
N ASN A 64 11.31 -25.22 0.74
CA ASN A 64 10.98 -24.15 -0.19
C ASN A 64 11.04 -22.80 0.54
N ARG A 65 11.84 -21.87 -0.01
CA ARG A 65 12.01 -20.51 0.52
C ARG A 65 12.26 -19.50 -0.60
N LEU A 66 11.67 -18.32 -0.45
CA LEU A 66 11.99 -17.14 -1.21
C LEU A 66 13.22 -16.45 -0.61
N VAL A 67 14.14 -16.01 -1.46
CA VAL A 67 15.32 -15.22 -1.08
C VAL A 67 15.54 -14.08 -2.08
N ASP A 68 16.40 -13.13 -1.70
CA ASP A 68 16.76 -11.98 -2.52
C ASP A 68 15.52 -11.17 -2.97
N LEU A 69 14.52 -11.06 -2.09
CA LEU A 69 13.31 -10.31 -2.37
C LEU A 69 13.63 -8.81 -2.45
N ARG A 70 13.28 -8.22 -3.59
CA ARG A 70 13.41 -6.79 -3.88
C ARG A 70 12.04 -6.23 -4.19
N TRP A 71 11.45 -5.56 -3.20
CA TRP A 71 10.12 -4.98 -3.25
C TRP A 71 10.09 -3.70 -4.08
N SER A 72 9.35 -3.70 -5.19
CA SER A 72 9.06 -2.49 -5.96
C SER A 72 7.90 -1.69 -5.39
N SER A 73 6.97 -2.36 -4.70
CA SER A 73 5.81 -1.74 -4.05
C SER A 73 5.40 -2.52 -2.81
N TRP A 74 4.82 -1.80 -1.86
CA TRP A 74 4.13 -2.32 -0.67
C TRP A 74 3.08 -1.28 -0.35
N GLY A 75 1.82 -1.69 -0.30
CA GLY A 75 0.72 -0.77 -0.16
C GLY A 75 -0.56 -1.48 0.28
N PRO A 76 -1.63 -0.73 0.57
CA PRO A 76 -2.75 -1.25 1.35
C PRO A 76 -3.49 -2.42 0.70
N ALA A 77 -3.44 -2.58 -0.63
CA ALA A 77 -4.11 -3.67 -1.33
C ALA A 77 -3.16 -4.73 -1.90
N VAL A 78 -1.93 -4.34 -2.24
CA VAL A 78 -0.99 -5.17 -3.01
C VAL A 78 0.46 -4.80 -2.64
N ALA A 79 1.32 -5.81 -2.55
CA ALA A 79 2.78 -5.65 -2.59
C ALA A 79 3.38 -6.49 -3.72
N GLU A 80 4.45 -5.99 -4.35
CA GLU A 80 5.12 -6.67 -5.45
C GLU A 80 6.64 -6.68 -5.28
N ALA A 81 7.25 -7.83 -5.55
CA ALA A 81 8.69 -8.02 -5.51
C ALA A 81 9.21 -8.88 -6.68
N ARG A 82 10.51 -8.82 -6.89
CA ARG A 82 11.28 -9.84 -7.60
C ARG A 82 12.16 -10.58 -6.61
N GLY A 83 12.45 -11.85 -6.86
CA GLY A 83 13.38 -12.62 -6.04
C GLY A 83 13.67 -13.98 -6.66
N VAL A 84 14.12 -14.89 -5.81
CA VAL A 84 14.47 -16.26 -6.19
C VAL A 84 13.74 -17.23 -5.30
N ASP A 85 13.05 -18.20 -5.90
CA ASP A 85 12.53 -19.36 -5.20
C ASP A 85 13.60 -20.45 -5.15
N LEU A 86 14.02 -20.82 -3.93
CA LEU A 86 14.93 -21.92 -3.66
C LEU A 86 14.12 -23.16 -3.28
N VAL A 87 14.04 -24.12 -4.20
CA VAL A 87 13.29 -25.36 -4.04
C VAL A 87 14.26 -26.54 -3.92
N ASN A 88 14.13 -27.32 -2.84
CA ASN A 88 14.88 -28.55 -2.66
C ASN A 88 14.29 -29.69 -3.51
N ASP A 89 15.12 -30.43 -4.24
CA ASP A 89 14.66 -31.58 -5.03
C ASP A 89 14.22 -32.78 -4.18
N CYS A 90 14.58 -32.81 -2.90
CA CYS A 90 14.30 -33.87 -1.95
C CYS A 90 14.60 -35.27 -2.47
N ARG A 91 15.70 -35.44 -3.22
CA ARG A 91 16.13 -36.77 -3.72
C ARG A 91 17.39 -37.28 -3.02
N PRO A 92 17.37 -38.49 -2.41
CA PRO A 92 16.21 -39.37 -2.18
C PRO A 92 15.27 -38.92 -1.05
N TYR A 93 15.69 -37.98 -0.20
CA TYR A 93 14.86 -37.32 0.81
C TYR A 93 15.40 -35.91 1.08
N CYS A 94 14.61 -35.03 1.70
CA CYS A 94 14.90 -33.59 1.79
C CYS A 94 16.22 -33.22 2.48
N ALA A 95 16.61 -33.92 3.54
CA ALA A 95 17.83 -33.60 4.29
C ALA A 95 19.15 -33.83 3.51
N VAL A 96 19.12 -34.56 2.38
CA VAL A 96 20.28 -34.75 1.49
C VAL A 96 20.06 -34.25 0.07
N GLY A 97 18.87 -33.68 -0.21
CA GLY A 97 18.55 -33.11 -1.51
C GLY A 97 19.30 -31.81 -1.77
N LYS A 98 19.13 -31.26 -2.97
CA LYS A 98 19.77 -30.01 -3.38
C LYS A 98 18.74 -28.94 -3.64
N PHE A 99 19.05 -27.73 -3.21
CA PHE A 99 18.28 -26.54 -3.57
C PHE A 99 18.64 -26.10 -5.00
N HIS A 100 17.62 -25.81 -5.78
CA HIS A 100 17.68 -25.24 -7.11
C HIS A 100 17.04 -23.86 -7.07
N ALA A 101 17.60 -22.92 -7.83
CA ALA A 101 17.21 -21.52 -7.82
C ALA A 101 16.36 -21.17 -9.04
N TYR A 102 15.20 -20.57 -8.82
CA TYR A 102 14.27 -20.19 -9.86
C TYR A 102 13.88 -18.71 -9.73
N PRO A 103 14.18 -17.85 -10.71
CA PRO A 103 13.79 -16.44 -10.67
C PRO A 103 12.27 -16.24 -10.70
N VAL A 104 11.72 -15.50 -9.74
CA VAL A 104 10.28 -15.27 -9.60
C VAL A 104 9.94 -13.78 -9.47
N THR A 105 8.74 -13.43 -9.91
CA THR A 105 8.01 -12.26 -9.38
C THR A 105 7.02 -12.71 -8.33
N VAL A 106 6.93 -11.96 -7.25
CA VAL A 106 6.03 -12.22 -6.12
C VAL A 106 4.98 -11.11 -6.06
N LYS A 107 3.71 -11.49 -5.90
CA LYS A 107 2.62 -10.58 -5.59
C LYS A 107 1.93 -11.03 -4.31
N LEU A 108 1.79 -10.11 -3.36
CA LEU A 108 0.92 -10.25 -2.20
C LEU A 108 -0.37 -9.47 -2.46
N ASP A 109 -1.52 -10.07 -2.17
CA ASP A 109 -2.81 -9.39 -2.24
C ASP A 109 -3.86 -10.01 -1.30
N ARG A 110 -5.08 -9.48 -1.35
CA ARG A 110 -6.21 -9.80 -0.45
C ARG A 110 -5.85 -9.56 1.03
N PRO A 111 -5.60 -8.30 1.41
CA PRO A 111 -5.46 -7.95 2.82
C PRO A 111 -6.75 -8.26 3.58
N GLU A 112 -6.62 -8.90 4.72
CA GLU A 112 -7.71 -9.16 5.67
C GLU A 112 -7.16 -8.93 7.09
N PRO A 113 -8.01 -8.57 8.09
CA PRO A 113 -7.56 -8.44 9.48
C PRO A 113 -6.96 -9.75 9.98
N TRP A 114 -5.85 -9.68 10.68
CA TRP A 114 -5.18 -10.86 11.21
C TRP A 114 -5.92 -11.42 12.43
N GLU A 115 -6.22 -12.72 12.46
CA GLU A 115 -6.96 -13.36 13.57
C GLU A 115 -6.25 -13.17 14.93
N LYS A 116 -4.91 -13.12 14.92
CA LYS A 116 -4.13 -12.94 16.16
C LYS A 116 -3.96 -11.50 16.59
N ASP A 117 -4.10 -10.55 15.68
CA ASP A 117 -4.07 -9.11 15.94
C ASP A 117 -5.03 -8.38 14.98
N PRO A 118 -6.32 -8.28 15.35
CA PRO A 118 -7.34 -7.73 14.44
C PRO A 118 -7.18 -6.26 14.09
N ASP A 119 -6.29 -5.53 14.79
CA ASP A 119 -5.95 -4.15 14.47
C ASP A 119 -4.87 -4.05 13.37
N GLN A 120 -4.32 -5.18 12.92
CA GLN A 120 -3.31 -5.30 11.87
C GLN A 120 -3.83 -6.16 10.71
N ASP A 121 -3.90 -5.57 9.52
CA ASP A 121 -4.16 -6.33 8.30
C ASP A 121 -2.91 -7.15 7.89
N HIS A 122 -3.13 -8.32 7.31
CA HIS A 122 -2.08 -9.09 6.64
C HIS A 122 -2.51 -9.51 5.23
N TYR A 123 -1.56 -9.71 4.32
CA TYR A 123 -1.87 -10.26 3.00
C TYR A 123 -2.18 -11.76 3.10
N THR A 124 -3.36 -12.20 2.64
CA THR A 124 -3.78 -13.61 2.75
C THR A 124 -3.42 -14.47 1.53
N ARG A 125 -2.90 -13.85 0.47
CA ARG A 125 -2.55 -14.58 -0.76
C ARG A 125 -1.22 -14.10 -1.32
N MET A 126 -0.36 -15.08 -1.60
CA MET A 126 0.89 -14.89 -2.32
C MET A 126 0.80 -15.60 -3.67
N ARG A 127 1.26 -14.93 -4.73
CA ARG A 127 1.39 -15.50 -6.05
C ARG A 127 2.84 -15.39 -6.53
N LEU A 128 3.40 -16.50 -6.96
CA LEU A 128 4.71 -16.59 -7.58
C LEU A 128 4.51 -16.79 -9.07
N VAL A 129 5.19 -16.01 -9.90
CA VAL A 129 5.33 -16.30 -11.33
C VAL A 129 6.79 -16.54 -11.62
N TYR A 130 7.13 -17.75 -12.05
CA TYR A 130 8.47 -18.08 -12.51
C TYR A 130 8.74 -17.33 -13.79
N THR A 131 9.82 -16.57 -13.86
CA THR A 131 10.09 -15.69 -15.01
C THR A 131 10.93 -16.37 -16.08
N ASP A 132 11.67 -17.41 -15.71
CA ASP A 132 12.51 -18.22 -16.59
C ASP A 132 12.12 -19.70 -16.47
N ASP A 133 13.08 -20.57 -16.11
CA ASP A 133 12.83 -21.95 -15.70
C ASP A 133 12.00 -22.03 -14.40
N LYS A 134 11.43 -23.22 -14.15
CA LYS A 134 10.61 -23.52 -12.98
C LYS A 134 10.91 -24.93 -12.45
N PRO A 135 10.55 -25.25 -11.20
CA PRO A 135 10.55 -26.62 -10.72
C PRO A 135 9.75 -27.54 -11.65
N ALA A 136 10.22 -28.78 -11.83
CA ALA A 136 9.64 -29.70 -12.81
C ALA A 136 8.13 -29.95 -12.61
N GLN A 137 7.67 -29.89 -11.36
CA GLN A 137 6.29 -30.17 -10.95
C GLN A 137 5.47 -28.90 -10.67
N ALA A 138 6.08 -27.71 -10.74
CA ALA A 138 5.36 -26.46 -10.55
C ALA A 138 4.69 -26.00 -11.84
N ASP A 139 3.64 -25.21 -11.73
CA ASP A 139 3.09 -24.41 -12.82
C ASP A 139 3.95 -23.15 -13.06
N LYS A 140 3.71 -22.45 -14.16
CA LYS A 140 4.39 -21.16 -14.44
C LYS A 140 3.99 -20.09 -13.41
N GLU A 141 2.78 -20.20 -12.87
CA GLU A 141 2.23 -19.38 -11.81
C GLU A 141 1.72 -20.28 -10.69
N GLU A 142 2.18 -20.03 -9.46
CA GLU A 142 1.79 -20.74 -8.24
C GLU A 142 1.07 -19.76 -7.31
N THR A 143 0.00 -20.22 -6.68
CA THR A 143 -0.75 -19.41 -5.70
C THR A 143 -0.78 -20.10 -4.35
N PHE A 144 -0.29 -19.41 -3.34
CA PHE A 144 -0.26 -19.84 -1.96
C PHE A 144 -1.32 -19.07 -1.16
N LYS A 145 -2.15 -19.80 -0.42
CA LYS A 145 -2.93 -19.21 0.66
C LYS A 145 -1.99 -19.03 1.84
N LEU A 146 -1.84 -17.79 2.30
CA LEU A 146 -1.07 -17.47 3.49
C LEU A 146 -1.92 -17.79 4.73
N TRP A 147 -1.23 -18.13 5.82
CA TRP A 147 -1.88 -18.53 7.07
C TRP A 147 -2.39 -17.32 7.85
N ASP A 148 -3.17 -17.65 8.86
CA ASP A 148 -3.77 -16.77 9.85
C ASP A 148 -3.25 -17.16 11.25
#